data_AF-A0A7I8WP52-F1
#
_entry.id   AF-A0A7I8WP52-F1
#
_cell.length_a   1.000
_cell.length_b   1.000
_cell.length_c   1.000
_cell.angle_alpha   90.00
_cell.angle_beta   90.00
_cell.angle_gamma   90.00
#
_symmetry.space_group_name_H-M   'P 1'
#
loop_
_entity.id
_entity.type
_entity.pdbx_description
1 polymer ?
#
loop_
_entity_poly.entity_id
_entity_poly.type
_entity_poly.pdbx_seq_one_letter_code
_entity_poly.pdbx_strand_id
1 'polypeptide(L)'
;MNGSRIAVHLMIEWTADIRPRYLLNVTCVALATIHMIALMLTALCMNMLAVEQHLATIWVNDYEEKSIKVGVILMMIVVVQCVPFGVFINWWYLSDDYDLNNSVESCIPVDHHWELALMGFALCFITCSLCSAWLILLHRYNRRKMLNRLSLESLSARYQQTANVDSNQSIVPSLIGYMILSLIGLLLSFLRGKFAREYGEYNPYGKITTDMGYCSVDMYALYHMFCFMFYNEAMRHVVRRDLRTIFCCLHSVDPCEFVAKTAPGQEGDTYFNNLLSSWNTA
;
A
#
# COMPACT_ATOMS: atom_id res chain seq x y z
N MET A 1 -3.54 0.06 9.54
CA MET A 1 -2.27 -0.28 10.26
C MET A 1 -2.35 0.00 11.76
N ASN A 2 -3.45 0.60 12.23
CA ASN A 2 -3.68 0.82 13.66
C ASN A 2 -3.89 -0.44 14.51
N GLY A 3 -4.09 -1.63 13.91
CA GLY A 3 -4.30 -2.87 14.67
C GLY A 3 -3.17 -3.18 15.67
N SER A 4 -1.91 -3.10 15.25
CA SER A 4 -0.77 -3.34 16.16
C SER A 4 -0.61 -2.25 17.21
N ARG A 5 -0.86 -0.98 16.86
CA ARG A 5 -0.84 0.14 17.80
C ARG A 5 -1.92 0.01 18.87
N ILE A 6 -3.16 -0.28 18.46
CA ILE A 6 -4.29 -0.50 19.38
C ILE A 6 -3.99 -1.70 20.28
N ALA A 7 -3.44 -2.79 19.73
CA ALA A 7 -3.03 -3.95 20.53
C ALA A 7 -1.97 -3.59 21.57
N VAL A 8 -0.97 -2.77 21.22
CA VAL A 8 0.04 -2.28 22.16
C VAL A 8 -0.58 -1.44 23.28
N HIS A 9 -1.43 -0.46 22.95
CA HIS A 9 -2.07 0.38 23.96
C HIS A 9 -3.01 -0.41 24.87
N LEU A 10 -3.83 -1.31 24.32
CA LEU A 10 -4.71 -2.19 25.10
C LEU A 10 -3.90 -3.12 26.02
N MET A 11 -2.80 -3.68 25.52
CA MET A 11 -1.91 -4.52 26.32
C MET A 11 -1.33 -3.75 27.50
N ILE A 12 -0.84 -2.52 27.28
CA ILE A 12 -0.28 -1.68 28.35
C ILE A 12 -1.36 -1.30 29.37
N GLU A 13 -2.56 -0.92 28.90
CA GLU A 13 -3.68 -0.50 29.74
C GLU A 13 -4.20 -1.65 30.63
N TRP A 14 -4.40 -2.83 30.06
CA TRP A 14 -4.91 -4.00 30.79
C TRP A 14 -3.88 -4.63 31.73
N THR A 15 -2.60 -4.37 31.51
CA THR A 15 -1.51 -4.92 32.35
C THR A 15 -0.87 -3.88 33.26
N ALA A 16 -1.54 -2.73 33.47
CA ALA A 16 -1.09 -1.63 34.30
C ALA A 16 -0.55 -2.09 35.67
N ASP A 17 -1.26 -3.00 36.35
CA ASP A 17 -0.95 -3.42 37.72
C ASP A 17 -0.03 -4.64 37.84
N ILE A 18 0.35 -5.29 36.72
CA ILE A 18 1.12 -6.55 36.74
C ILE A 18 2.62 -6.26 36.94
N ARG A 19 3.23 -6.99 37.88
CA ARG A 19 4.70 -7.05 38.08
C ARG A 19 5.15 -8.51 38.26
N PRO A 20 6.26 -8.97 37.66
CA PRO A 20 7.26 -8.25 36.84
C PRO A 20 6.81 -8.01 35.38
N ARG A 21 7.34 -6.95 34.73
CA ARG A 21 6.92 -6.51 33.38
C ARG A 21 7.81 -6.95 32.22
N TYR A 22 8.91 -7.65 32.48
CA TYR A 22 9.90 -8.02 31.45
C TYR A 22 9.28 -8.66 30.19
N LEU A 23 8.46 -9.71 30.36
CA LEU A 23 7.83 -10.39 29.22
C LEU A 23 6.81 -9.51 28.47
N LEU A 24 6.08 -8.66 29.21
CA LEU A 24 5.11 -7.72 28.63
C LEU A 24 5.83 -6.66 27.78
N ASN A 25 6.92 -6.08 28.31
CA ASN A 25 7.71 -5.07 27.64
C ASN A 25 8.46 -5.65 26.42
N VAL A 26 8.98 -6.88 26.50
CA VAL A 26 9.55 -7.59 25.33
C VAL A 26 8.50 -7.81 24.24
N THR A 27 7.28 -8.23 24.61
CA THR A 27 6.17 -8.39 23.67
C THR A 27 5.76 -7.04 23.05
N CYS A 28 5.77 -5.97 23.84
CA CYS A 28 5.50 -4.61 23.39
C CYS A 28 6.51 -4.20 22.32
N VAL A 29 7.81 -4.32 22.61
CA VAL A 29 8.90 -3.99 21.69
C VAL A 29 8.78 -4.79 20.39
N ALA A 30 8.43 -6.08 20.46
CA ALA A 30 8.20 -6.90 19.28
C ALA A 30 7.03 -6.36 18.42
N LEU A 31 5.89 -6.03 19.04
CA LEU A 31 4.73 -5.46 18.35
C LEU A 31 5.01 -4.06 17.78
N ALA A 32 5.76 -3.22 18.49
CA ALA A 32 6.23 -1.93 18.01
C ALA A 32 7.17 -2.09 16.81
N THR A 33 8.07 -3.07 16.83
CA THR A 33 8.94 -3.39 15.68
C THR A 33 8.11 -3.77 14.46
N ILE A 34 7.11 -4.65 14.62
CA ILE A 34 6.21 -5.05 13.54
C ILE A 34 5.43 -3.84 13.03
N HIS A 35 4.98 -2.95 13.93
CA HIS A 35 4.29 -1.72 13.56
C HIS A 35 5.17 -0.80 12.69
N MET A 36 6.42 -0.56 13.10
CA MET A 36 7.37 0.26 12.35
C MET A 36 7.70 -0.34 10.98
N ILE A 37 7.92 -1.66 10.90
CA ILE A 37 8.13 -2.37 9.63
C ILE A 37 6.91 -2.21 8.73
N ALA A 38 5.69 -2.36 9.26
CA ALA A 38 4.46 -2.21 8.49
C ALA A 38 4.30 -0.78 7.94
N LEU A 39 4.54 0.24 8.77
CA LEU A 39 4.53 1.66 8.35
C LEU A 39 5.45 1.90 7.14
N MET A 40 6.67 1.40 7.21
CA MET A 40 7.63 1.51 6.13
C MET A 40 7.24 0.70 4.89
N LEU A 41 6.72 -0.51 5.08
CA LEU A 41 6.29 -1.39 4.01
C LEU A 41 5.23 -0.71 3.15
N THR A 42 4.22 -0.09 3.77
CA THR A 42 3.18 0.63 3.04
C THR A 42 3.74 1.80 2.24
N ALA A 43 4.66 2.59 2.82
CA ALA A 43 5.26 3.71 2.12
C ALA A 43 6.11 3.25 0.91
N LEU A 44 6.96 2.23 1.09
CA LEU A 44 7.83 1.71 0.03
C LEU A 44 7.06 0.93 -1.04
N CYS A 45 6.01 0.18 -0.69
CA CYS A 45 5.17 -0.51 -1.67
C CYS A 45 4.55 0.47 -2.67
N MET A 46 4.09 1.65 -2.21
CA MET A 46 3.54 2.66 -3.11
C MET A 46 4.57 3.19 -4.12
N ASN A 47 5.82 3.38 -3.68
CA ASN A 47 6.91 3.75 -4.59
C ASN A 47 7.23 2.62 -5.56
N MET A 48 7.21 1.36 -5.11
CA MET A 48 7.48 0.20 -5.98
C MET A 48 6.40 -0.03 -7.03
N LEU A 49 5.14 0.30 -6.77
CA LEU A 49 4.10 0.32 -7.81
C LEU A 49 4.48 1.29 -8.94
N ALA A 50 5.04 2.46 -8.62
CA ALA A 50 5.48 3.40 -9.64
C ALA A 50 6.66 2.86 -10.48
N VAL A 51 7.60 2.17 -9.82
CA VAL A 51 8.73 1.49 -10.49
C VAL A 51 8.23 0.35 -11.37
N GLU A 52 7.28 -0.45 -10.89
CA GLU A 52 6.67 -1.53 -11.67
C GLU A 52 6.01 -0.98 -12.94
N GLN A 53 5.19 0.07 -12.83
CA GLN A 53 4.55 0.70 -13.98
C GLN A 53 5.57 1.23 -14.99
N HIS A 54 6.69 1.77 -14.50
CA HIS A 54 7.79 2.20 -15.37
C HIS A 54 8.41 1.03 -16.14
N LEU A 55 8.74 -0.07 -15.45
CA LEU A 55 9.31 -1.27 -16.08
C LEU A 55 8.34 -1.91 -17.07
N ALA A 56 7.06 -2.01 -16.71
CA ALA A 56 5.99 -2.51 -17.58
C ALA A 56 5.85 -1.69 -18.87
N THR A 57 6.09 -0.38 -18.78
CA THR A 57 6.06 0.51 -19.95
C THR A 57 7.26 0.33 -20.87
N ILE A 58 8.47 0.18 -20.31
CA ILE A 58 9.70 -0.02 -21.08
C ILE A 58 9.69 -1.40 -21.76
N TRP A 59 9.34 -2.44 -21.01
CA TRP A 59 9.41 -3.83 -21.46
C TRP A 59 8.09 -4.34 -22.04
N VAL A 60 7.24 -3.49 -22.61
CA VAL A 60 5.88 -3.85 -23.05
C VAL A 60 5.79 -5.14 -23.89
N ASN A 61 6.83 -5.46 -24.67
CA ASN A 61 6.85 -6.66 -25.52
C ASN A 61 7.15 -7.96 -24.75
N ASP A 62 7.97 -7.90 -23.69
CA ASP A 62 8.43 -9.07 -22.94
C ASP A 62 7.91 -9.09 -21.49
N TYR A 63 7.15 -8.07 -21.09
CA TYR A 63 6.79 -7.86 -19.70
C TYR A 63 5.94 -9.02 -19.17
N GLU A 64 5.10 -9.61 -20.02
CA GLU A 64 4.25 -10.73 -19.66
C GLU A 64 5.07 -11.90 -19.08
N GLU A 65 6.13 -12.31 -19.79
CA GLU A 65 7.03 -13.40 -19.37
C GLU A 65 7.84 -13.04 -18.12
N LYS A 66 8.17 -11.75 -17.95
CA LYS A 66 9.04 -11.26 -16.88
C LYS A 66 8.28 -10.78 -15.64
N SER A 67 6.96 -10.58 -15.73
CA SER A 67 6.12 -9.89 -14.74
C SER A 67 6.26 -10.47 -13.33
N ILE A 68 6.13 -11.80 -13.20
CA ILE A 68 6.26 -12.51 -11.93
C ILE A 68 7.65 -12.30 -11.32
N LYS A 69 8.70 -12.46 -12.15
CA LYS A 69 10.08 -12.30 -11.69
C LYS A 69 10.35 -10.86 -11.22
N VAL A 70 9.86 -9.86 -11.96
CA VAL A 70 9.96 -8.45 -11.59
C VAL A 70 9.24 -8.19 -10.27
N GLY A 71 7.99 -8.65 -10.13
CA GLY A 71 7.22 -8.50 -8.89
C GLY A 71 7.90 -9.11 -7.67
N VAL A 72 8.44 -10.33 -7.78
CA VAL A 72 9.20 -10.99 -6.70
C VAL A 72 10.46 -10.21 -6.33
N ILE A 73 11.22 -9.72 -7.32
CA ILE A 73 12.42 -8.92 -7.06
C ILE A 73 12.06 -7.62 -6.34
N LEU A 74 11.05 -6.89 -6.80
CA LEU A 74 10.59 -5.66 -6.16
C LEU A 74 10.13 -5.92 -4.73
N MET A 75 9.36 -6.98 -4.49
CA MET A 75 8.92 -7.37 -3.15
C MET A 75 10.10 -7.71 -2.22
N MET A 76 11.10 -8.46 -2.71
CA MET A 76 12.30 -8.77 -1.94
C MET A 76 13.08 -7.51 -1.58
N ILE A 77 13.21 -6.55 -2.49
CA ILE A 77 13.85 -5.25 -2.22
C ILE A 77 13.12 -4.52 -1.07
N VAL A 78 11.78 -4.46 -1.12
CA VAL A 78 10.99 -3.81 -0.05
C VAL A 78 11.21 -4.49 1.29
N VAL A 79 11.15 -5.83 1.36
CA VAL A 79 11.34 -6.57 2.63
C VAL A 79 12.75 -6.36 3.18
N VAL A 80 13.78 -6.46 2.34
CA VAL A 80 15.19 -6.28 2.72
C VAL A 80 15.46 -4.85 3.18
N GLN A 81 14.72 -3.85 2.72
CA GLN A 81 14.86 -2.46 3.18
C GLN A 81 14.06 -2.19 4.46
N CYS A 82 12.79 -2.61 4.51
CA CYS A 82 11.90 -2.30 5.64
C CYS A 82 12.28 -3.04 6.92
N VAL A 83 12.66 -4.32 6.85
CA VAL A 83 12.89 -5.13 8.05
C VAL A 83 14.12 -4.64 8.83
N PRO A 84 15.32 -4.52 8.23
CA PRO A 84 16.50 -4.07 8.97
C PRO A 84 16.36 -2.63 9.46
N PHE A 85 15.75 -1.75 8.66
CA PHE A 85 15.58 -0.35 9.05
C PHE A 85 14.53 -0.17 10.16
N GLY A 86 13.43 -0.92 10.12
CA GLY A 86 12.43 -0.94 11.19
C GLY A 86 13.00 -1.47 12.51
N VAL A 87 13.80 -2.53 12.45
CA VAL A 87 14.55 -3.05 13.62
C VAL A 87 15.56 -2.02 14.12
N PHE A 88 16.31 -1.39 13.22
CA PHE A 88 17.31 -0.38 13.56
C PHE A 88 16.69 0.84 14.25
N ILE A 89 15.60 1.41 13.72
CA ILE A 89 14.90 2.53 14.37
C ILE A 89 14.44 2.12 15.77
N ASN A 90 13.81 0.94 15.89
CA ASN A 90 13.26 0.54 17.17
C ASN A 90 14.38 0.29 18.20
N TRP A 91 15.48 -0.33 17.79
CA TRP A 91 16.65 -0.53 18.62
C TRP A 91 17.29 0.81 19.04
N TRP A 92 17.50 1.73 18.10
CA TRP A 92 18.18 3.01 18.34
C TRP A 92 17.42 3.92 19.32
N TYR A 93 16.09 3.98 19.21
CA TYR A 93 15.29 4.87 20.06
C TYR A 93 14.84 4.22 21.37
N LEU A 94 14.73 2.89 21.44
CA LEU A 94 14.33 2.23 22.69
C LEU A 94 15.51 1.78 23.57
N SER A 95 16.75 1.74 23.04
CA SER A 95 17.89 1.23 23.83
C SER A 95 18.16 2.03 25.09
N ASP A 96 17.97 3.34 25.02
CA ASP A 96 18.40 4.26 26.08
C ASP A 96 17.20 4.68 26.96
N ASP A 97 16.01 4.80 26.36
CA ASP A 97 14.83 5.37 27.02
C ASP A 97 13.86 4.31 27.59
N TYR A 98 13.95 3.04 27.19
CA TYR A 98 12.94 2.03 27.52
C TYR A 98 13.46 0.91 28.46
N ASP A 99 13.13 1.02 29.75
CA ASP A 99 13.42 -0.04 30.73
C ASP A 99 12.47 -1.24 30.60
N LEU A 100 13.01 -2.36 30.11
CA LEU A 100 12.27 -3.61 29.98
C LEU A 100 11.66 -4.13 31.29
N ASN A 101 12.19 -3.76 32.45
CA ASN A 101 11.69 -4.28 33.73
C ASN A 101 10.56 -3.44 34.33
N ASN A 102 10.55 -2.12 34.08
CA ASN A 102 9.72 -1.17 34.82
C ASN A 102 8.86 -0.26 33.95
N SER A 103 9.15 -0.10 32.66
CA SER A 103 8.43 0.85 31.81
C SER A 103 6.94 0.55 31.74
N VAL A 104 6.13 1.61 31.86
CA VAL A 104 4.67 1.58 31.73
C VAL A 104 4.16 2.38 30.53
N GLU A 105 5.08 2.95 29.77
CA GLU A 105 4.79 3.83 28.64
C GLU A 105 4.72 3.07 27.32
N SER A 106 4.21 3.75 26.28
CA SER A 106 4.18 3.21 24.92
C SER A 106 5.59 2.76 24.49
N CYS A 107 5.69 1.61 23.84
CA CYS A 107 6.94 1.15 23.24
C CYS A 107 7.08 1.55 21.76
N ILE A 108 6.20 2.42 21.25
CA ILE A 108 6.21 2.86 19.85
C ILE A 108 7.07 4.13 19.75
N PRO A 109 8.22 4.11 19.05
CA PRO A 109 9.13 5.27 19.01
C PRO A 109 8.48 6.55 18.48
N VAL A 110 7.56 6.42 17.52
CA VAL A 110 6.83 7.55 16.92
C VAL A 110 5.91 8.23 17.94
N ASP A 111 5.44 7.54 18.97
CA ASP A 111 4.60 8.13 20.01
C ASP A 111 5.41 9.05 20.95
N HIS A 112 6.72 8.84 21.06
CA HIS A 112 7.62 9.62 21.91
C HIS A 112 8.34 10.72 21.11
N HIS A 113 8.98 10.35 20.00
CA HIS A 113 9.80 11.27 19.22
C HIS A 113 9.02 11.83 18.03
N TRP A 114 8.59 13.08 18.14
CA TRP A 114 7.86 13.77 17.06
C TRP A 114 8.74 14.00 15.82
N GLU A 115 10.06 14.01 16.00
CA GLU A 115 11.06 14.11 14.93
C GLU A 115 10.98 12.92 13.98
N LEU A 116 10.74 11.71 14.51
CA LEU A 116 10.57 10.50 13.71
C LEU A 116 9.33 10.59 12.82
N ALA A 117 8.22 11.06 13.39
CA ALA A 117 6.99 11.30 12.63
C ALA A 117 7.24 12.33 11.51
N LEU A 118 7.89 13.45 11.84
CA LEU A 118 8.22 14.50 10.88
C LEU A 118 9.09 13.97 9.73
N MET A 119 10.17 13.25 10.06
CA MET A 119 11.07 12.65 9.07
C MET A 119 10.34 11.64 8.18
N GLY A 120 9.55 10.74 8.77
CA GLY A 120 8.77 9.74 8.04
C GLY A 120 7.79 10.38 7.06
N PHE A 121 6.99 11.35 7.51
CA PHE A 121 6.05 12.06 6.65
C PHE A 121 6.75 12.92 5.60
N ALA A 122 7.90 13.55 5.92
CA ALA A 122 8.68 14.33 4.95
C ALA A 122 9.23 13.45 3.83
N LEU A 123 9.86 12.33 4.18
CA LEU A 123 10.37 11.36 3.21
C LEU A 123 9.24 10.83 2.33
N CYS A 124 8.13 10.43 2.94
CA CYS A 124 6.96 9.94 2.21
C CYS A 124 6.39 10.99 1.24
N PHE A 125 6.25 12.24 1.69
CA PHE A 125 5.78 13.34 0.85
C PHE A 125 6.71 13.56 -0.35
N ILE A 126 8.02 13.63 -0.14
CA ILE A 126 9.01 13.84 -1.21
C ILE A 126 8.97 12.67 -2.20
N THR A 127 9.08 11.43 -1.74
CA THR A 127 9.11 10.26 -2.62
C THR A 127 7.81 10.09 -3.39
N CYS A 128 6.66 10.29 -2.74
CA CYS A 128 5.35 10.20 -3.40
C CYS A 128 5.12 11.33 -4.39
N SER A 129 5.65 12.53 -4.13
CA SER A 129 5.61 13.65 -5.09
C SER A 129 6.39 13.32 -6.37
N LEU A 130 7.61 12.79 -6.21
CA LEU A 130 8.45 12.36 -7.34
C LEU A 130 7.79 11.22 -8.13
N CYS A 131 7.29 10.19 -7.44
CA CYS A 131 6.60 9.06 -8.08
C CYS A 131 5.31 9.50 -8.78
N SER A 132 4.52 10.39 -8.17
CA SER A 132 3.30 10.93 -8.78
C SER A 132 3.60 11.72 -10.05
N ALA A 133 4.59 12.62 -9.99
CA ALA A 133 5.03 13.39 -11.16
C ALA A 133 5.52 12.45 -12.27
N TRP A 134 6.30 11.43 -11.91
CA TRP A 134 6.79 10.42 -12.85
C TRP A 134 5.64 9.65 -13.52
N LEU A 135 4.67 9.15 -12.75
CA LEU A 135 3.54 8.40 -13.30
C LEU A 135 2.62 9.25 -14.16
N ILE A 136 2.47 10.53 -13.87
CA ILE A 136 1.72 11.47 -14.75
C ILE A 136 2.44 11.61 -16.10
N LEU A 137 3.77 11.74 -16.10
CA LEU A 137 4.56 11.78 -17.34
C LEU A 137 4.44 10.45 -18.09
N LEU A 138 4.54 9.32 -17.38
CA LEU A 138 4.40 7.98 -17.93
C LEU A 138 3.00 7.76 -18.52
N HIS A 139 1.95 8.24 -17.86
CA HIS A 139 0.58 8.18 -18.34
C HIS A 139 0.43 8.94 -19.67
N ARG A 140 0.97 10.15 -19.75
CA ARG A 140 0.97 10.94 -21.00
C ARG A 140 1.75 10.24 -22.11
N TYR A 141 2.90 9.65 -21.78
CA TYR A 141 3.69 8.87 -22.73
C TYR A 141 2.91 7.66 -23.25
N ASN A 142 2.33 6.86 -22.35
CA ASN A 142 1.54 5.67 -22.69
C ASN A 142 0.31 6.00 -23.52
N ARG A 143 -0.39 7.10 -23.21
CA ARG A 143 -1.52 7.57 -24.00
C ARG A 143 -1.13 7.94 -25.43
N ARG A 144 0.02 8.60 -25.62
CA ARG A 144 0.55 8.89 -26.97
C ARG A 144 0.92 7.62 -27.72
N LYS A 145 1.58 6.67 -27.05
CA LYS A 145 1.94 5.37 -27.63
C LYS A 145 0.70 4.56 -28.03
N MET A 146 -0.37 4.63 -27.24
CA MET A 146 -1.66 3.98 -27.53
C MET A 146 -2.33 4.53 -28.80
N LEU A 147 -2.19 5.83 -29.11
CA LEU A 147 -2.68 6.39 -30.38
C LEU A 147 -1.95 5.77 -31.58
N ASN A 148 -0.68 5.41 -31.40
CA ASN A 148 0.13 4.71 -32.38
C ASN A 148 0.10 3.18 -32.21
N ARG A 149 -0.97 2.61 -31.63
CA ARG A 149 -1.08 1.15 -31.35
C ARG A 149 -0.78 0.23 -32.55
N LEU A 150 -0.99 0.72 -33.77
CA LEU A 150 -0.71 -0.04 -35.00
C LEU A 150 0.79 -0.32 -35.18
N SER A 151 1.68 0.47 -34.54
CA SER A 151 3.12 0.23 -34.57
C SER A 151 3.59 -0.86 -33.59
N LEU A 152 2.70 -1.42 -32.76
CA LEU A 152 3.03 -2.55 -31.90
C LEU A 152 2.93 -3.85 -32.70
N GLU A 153 4.02 -4.61 -32.68
CA GLU A 153 4.23 -5.82 -33.49
C GLU A 153 3.28 -6.95 -33.12
N SER A 154 3.01 -7.16 -31.83
CA SER A 154 2.19 -8.25 -31.33
C SER A 154 0.89 -7.79 -30.70
N LEU A 155 -0.12 -8.67 -30.73
CA LEU A 155 -1.39 -8.45 -30.04
C LEU A 155 -1.22 -8.44 -28.51
N SER A 156 -0.36 -9.31 -27.97
CA SER A 156 -0.02 -9.31 -26.54
C SER A 156 0.54 -7.95 -26.11
N ALA A 157 1.47 -7.36 -26.87
CA ALA A 157 2.00 -6.02 -26.54
C ALA A 157 0.92 -4.93 -26.52
N ARG A 158 -0.09 -5.02 -27.39
CA ARG A 158 -1.24 -4.09 -27.38
C ARG A 158 -2.11 -4.29 -26.15
N TYR A 159 -2.39 -5.53 -25.78
CA TYR A 159 -3.15 -5.86 -24.58
C TYR A 159 -2.43 -5.38 -23.31
N GLN A 160 -1.12 -5.66 -23.18
CA GLN A 160 -0.29 -5.19 -22.08
C GLN A 160 -0.25 -3.66 -21.99
N GLN A 161 -0.15 -2.97 -23.13
CA GLN A 161 -0.20 -1.51 -23.16
C GLN A 161 -1.53 -0.96 -22.63
N THR A 162 -2.67 -1.56 -23.00
CA THR A 162 -3.99 -1.18 -22.46
C THR A 162 -4.07 -1.44 -20.97
N ALA A 163 -3.69 -2.64 -20.52
CA ALA A 163 -3.69 -3.01 -19.10
C ALA A 163 -2.81 -2.07 -18.25
N ASN A 164 -1.65 -1.67 -18.77
CA ASN A 164 -0.76 -0.69 -18.13
C ASN A 164 -1.39 0.70 -18.05
N VAL A 165 -2.10 1.15 -19.09
CA VAL A 165 -2.82 2.43 -19.06
C VAL A 165 -3.92 2.42 -18.01
N ASP A 166 -4.71 1.34 -17.96
CA ASP A 166 -5.82 1.18 -17.01
C ASP A 166 -5.31 1.07 -15.56
N SER A 167 -4.25 0.30 -15.33
CA SER A 167 -3.61 0.19 -14.02
C SER A 167 -3.07 1.55 -13.56
N ASN A 168 -2.32 2.25 -14.43
CA ASN A 168 -1.77 3.55 -14.12
C ASN A 168 -2.86 4.61 -13.83
N GLN A 169 -4.02 4.52 -14.50
CA GLN A 169 -5.17 5.39 -14.23
C GLN A 169 -5.72 5.24 -12.80
N SER A 170 -5.57 4.07 -12.19
CA SER A 170 -5.95 3.82 -10.78
C SER A 170 -4.83 4.13 -9.77
N ILE A 171 -3.57 3.87 -10.14
CA ILE A 171 -2.41 4.08 -9.26
C ILE A 171 -2.11 5.57 -9.06
N VAL A 172 -2.17 6.39 -10.13
CA VAL A 172 -1.90 7.84 -10.08
C VAL A 172 -2.74 8.57 -9.03
N PRO A 173 -4.09 8.51 -9.04
CA PRO A 173 -4.90 9.20 -8.04
C PRO A 173 -4.62 8.68 -6.63
N SER A 174 -4.36 7.39 -6.47
CA SER A 174 -3.98 6.83 -5.17
C SER A 174 -2.68 7.44 -4.64
N LEU A 175 -1.63 7.54 -5.46
CA LEU A 175 -0.35 8.14 -5.06
C LEU A 175 -0.48 9.64 -4.76
N ILE A 176 -1.29 10.36 -5.53
CA ILE A 176 -1.60 11.78 -5.27
C ILE A 176 -2.31 11.92 -3.92
N GLY A 177 -3.30 11.07 -3.62
CA GLY A 177 -3.95 11.07 -2.31
C GLY A 177 -2.98 10.75 -1.18
N TYR A 178 -2.06 9.81 -1.39
CA TYR A 178 -1.03 9.49 -0.40
C TYR A 178 -0.08 10.67 -0.14
N MET A 179 0.32 11.38 -1.20
CA MET A 179 1.10 12.62 -1.11
C MET A 179 0.37 13.68 -0.29
N ILE A 180 -0.93 13.91 -0.55
CA ILE A 180 -1.75 14.88 0.19
C ILE A 180 -1.86 14.49 1.67
N LEU A 181 -2.16 13.23 1.97
CA LEU A 181 -2.26 12.76 3.35
C LEU A 181 -0.90 12.81 4.07
N SER A 182 0.20 12.57 3.37
CA SER A 182 1.56 12.74 3.91
C SER A 182 1.86 14.20 4.24
N LEU A 183 1.40 15.15 3.41
CA LEU A 183 1.52 16.57 3.71
C LEU A 183 0.71 16.94 4.97
N ILE A 184 -0.50 16.40 5.12
CA ILE A 184 -1.29 16.59 6.35
C ILE A 184 -0.55 16.02 7.56
N GLY A 185 0.00 14.81 7.46
CA GLY A 185 0.80 14.19 8.53
C GLY A 185 2.06 14.99 8.87
N LEU A 186 2.71 15.60 7.88
CA LEU A 186 3.85 16.50 8.08
C LEU A 186 3.44 17.75 8.88
N LEU A 187 2.32 18.38 8.51
CA LEU A 187 1.79 19.55 9.23
C LEU A 187 1.41 19.20 10.67
N LEU A 188 0.77 18.04 10.88
CA LEU A 188 0.44 17.53 12.22
C LEU A 188 1.70 17.27 13.06
N SER A 189 2.76 16.73 12.45
CA SER A 189 4.04 16.47 13.13
C SER A 189 4.75 17.76 13.52
N PHE A 190 4.70 18.79 12.66
CA PHE A 190 5.22 20.12 12.98
C PHE A 190 4.43 20.77 14.13
N LEU A 191 3.10 20.65 14.10
CA LEU A 191 2.24 21.13 15.18
C LEU A 191 2.52 20.41 16.50
N ARG A 192 2.71 19.08 16.46
CA ARG A 192 3.13 18.30 17.63
C ARG A 192 4.47 18.79 18.20
N GLY A 193 5.47 19.02 17.34
CA GLY A 193 6.76 19.56 17.77
C GLY A 193 6.65 20.95 18.41
N LYS A 194 5.74 21.80 17.91
CA LYS A 194 5.43 23.09 18.56
C LYS A 194 4.84 22.90 19.96
N PHE A 195 3.84 22.03 20.10
CA PHE A 195 3.24 21.75 21.41
C PHE A 195 4.22 21.13 22.39
N ALA A 196 5.11 20.24 21.93
CA ALA A 196 6.15 19.65 22.76
C ALA A 196 7.10 20.72 23.35
N ARG A 197 7.46 21.73 22.55
CA ARG A 197 8.32 22.85 22.99
C ARG A 197 7.63 23.82 23.94
N GLU A 198 6.33 24.09 23.74
CA GLU A 198 5.57 25.07 24.54
C GLU A 198 5.02 24.47 25.83
N TYR A 199 4.60 23.19 25.82
CA TYR A 199 3.86 22.55 26.91
C TYR A 199 4.55 21.30 27.48
N GLY A 200 5.71 20.91 26.95
CA GLY A 200 6.40 19.66 27.28
C GLY A 200 5.95 18.48 26.43
N GLU A 201 6.74 17.40 26.39
CA GLU A 201 6.52 16.26 25.49
C GLU A 201 5.23 15.49 25.76
N TYR A 202 4.83 15.38 27.04
CA TYR A 202 3.67 14.59 27.49
C TYR A 202 2.37 15.38 27.58
N ASN A 203 2.17 16.36 26.69
CA ASN A 203 0.96 17.19 26.69
C ASN A 203 -0.21 16.50 25.94
N PRO A 204 -1.48 16.74 26.34
CA PRO A 204 -2.64 16.11 25.71
C PRO A 204 -2.85 16.51 24.24
N TYR A 205 -2.41 17.71 23.83
CA TYR A 205 -2.50 18.14 22.43
C TYR A 205 -1.56 17.33 21.53
N GLY A 206 -0.37 16.98 22.02
CA GLY A 206 0.58 16.11 21.34
C GLY A 206 -0.02 14.72 21.08
N LYS A 207 -0.71 14.16 22.06
CA LYS A 207 -1.46 12.90 21.91
C LYS A 207 -2.54 13.00 20.83
N ILE A 208 -3.38 14.04 20.88
CA ILE A 208 -4.44 14.27 19.86
C ILE A 208 -3.84 14.39 18.46
N THR A 209 -2.77 15.18 18.29
CA THR A 209 -2.12 15.32 16.96
C THR A 209 -1.54 14.01 16.46
N THR A 210 -1.01 13.18 17.35
CA THR A 210 -0.50 11.85 17.03
C THR A 210 -1.63 10.92 16.58
N ASP A 211 -2.74 10.89 17.33
CA ASP A 211 -3.93 10.11 16.97
C ASP A 211 -4.52 10.53 15.61
N MET A 212 -4.57 11.84 15.33
CA MET A 212 -4.96 12.36 14.02
C MET A 212 -4.01 11.92 12.91
N GLY A 213 -2.70 11.86 13.17
CA GLY A 213 -1.70 11.36 12.23
C GLY A 213 -1.90 9.87 11.90
N TYR A 214 -2.19 9.04 12.90
CA TYR A 214 -2.53 7.63 12.66
C TYR A 214 -3.87 7.46 11.94
N CYS A 215 -4.85 8.30 12.25
CA CYS A 215 -6.14 8.32 11.55
C CYS A 215 -5.95 8.67 10.06
N SER A 216 -5.07 9.61 9.72
CA SER A 216 -4.81 9.97 8.32
C SER A 216 -4.19 8.81 7.52
N VAL A 217 -3.30 8.03 8.14
CA VAL A 217 -2.71 6.82 7.54
C VAL A 217 -3.76 5.73 7.31
N ASP A 218 -4.70 5.53 8.23
CA ASP A 218 -5.78 4.56 8.05
C ASP A 218 -6.79 5.02 6.99
N MET A 219 -7.11 6.32 6.95
CA MET A 219 -7.94 6.92 5.88
C MET A 219 -7.32 6.72 4.51
N TYR A 220 -5.99 6.72 4.41
CA TYR A 220 -5.30 6.40 3.17
C TYR A 220 -5.61 4.98 2.67
N ALA A 221 -5.60 3.98 3.54
CA ALA A 221 -5.88 2.59 3.13
C ALA A 221 -7.28 2.47 2.49
N LEU A 222 -8.28 3.14 3.09
CA LEU A 222 -9.63 3.20 2.53
C LEU A 222 -9.66 3.95 1.20
N TYR A 223 -8.97 5.09 1.13
CA TYR A 223 -8.87 5.90 -0.08
C TYR A 223 -8.21 5.13 -1.24
N HIS A 224 -7.11 4.42 -0.96
CA HIS A 224 -6.41 3.57 -1.93
C HIS A 224 -7.36 2.51 -2.52
N MET A 225 -8.05 1.76 -1.65
CA MET A 225 -9.03 0.75 -2.08
C MET A 225 -10.15 1.39 -2.92
N PHE A 226 -10.64 2.56 -2.50
CA PHE A 226 -11.64 3.31 -3.26
C PHE A 226 -11.15 3.71 -4.66
N CYS A 227 -9.92 4.21 -4.79
CA CYS A 227 -9.33 4.53 -6.08
C CYS A 227 -9.27 3.30 -7.01
N PHE A 228 -8.81 2.15 -6.51
CA PHE A 228 -8.78 0.93 -7.31
C PHE A 228 -10.19 0.48 -7.72
N MET A 229 -11.17 0.49 -6.82
CA MET A 229 -12.54 0.11 -7.16
C MET A 229 -13.21 1.07 -8.16
N PHE A 230 -12.88 2.36 -8.12
CA PHE A 230 -13.53 3.36 -8.96
C PHE A 230 -12.89 3.44 -10.35
N TYR A 231 -11.56 3.47 -10.41
CA TYR A 231 -10.80 3.73 -11.64
C TYR A 231 -10.35 2.45 -12.38
N ASN A 232 -10.16 1.32 -11.69
CA ASN A 232 -9.79 0.06 -12.34
C ASN A 232 -11.04 -0.75 -12.69
N GLU A 233 -11.33 -0.85 -13.98
CA GLU A 233 -12.53 -1.53 -14.48
C GLU A 233 -12.55 -3.02 -14.12
N ALA A 234 -11.44 -3.72 -14.30
CA ALA A 234 -11.34 -5.14 -13.97
C ALA A 234 -11.62 -5.39 -12.48
N MET A 235 -11.03 -4.59 -11.59
CA MET A 235 -11.26 -4.69 -10.15
C MET A 235 -12.71 -4.40 -9.78
N ARG A 236 -13.32 -3.38 -10.39
CA ARG A 236 -14.72 -3.04 -10.19
C ARG A 236 -15.67 -4.18 -10.56
N HIS A 237 -15.40 -4.90 -11.64
CA HIS A 237 -16.19 -6.07 -12.03
C HIS A 237 -16.05 -7.22 -11.01
N VAL A 238 -14.84 -7.49 -10.54
CA VAL A 238 -14.58 -8.51 -9.51
C VAL A 238 -15.32 -8.16 -8.21
N VAL A 239 -15.19 -6.93 -7.71
CA VAL A 239 -15.85 -6.48 -6.49
C VAL A 239 -17.38 -6.52 -6.63
N ARG A 240 -17.95 -6.08 -7.76
CA ARG A 240 -19.41 -6.18 -8.00
C ARG A 240 -19.91 -7.61 -8.00
N ARG A 241 -19.15 -8.54 -8.60
CA ARG A 241 -19.48 -9.97 -8.59
C ARG A 241 -19.45 -10.51 -7.17
N ASP A 242 -18.40 -10.22 -6.41
CA ASP A 242 -18.24 -10.75 -5.06
C ASP A 242 -19.27 -10.15 -4.09
N LEU A 243 -19.59 -8.85 -4.23
CA LEU A 243 -20.71 -8.22 -3.50
C LEU A 243 -22.05 -8.86 -3.87
N ARG A 244 -22.30 -9.15 -5.15
CA ARG A 244 -23.51 -9.89 -5.56
C ARG A 244 -23.54 -11.27 -4.93
N THR A 245 -22.43 -11.99 -4.86
CA THR A 245 -22.38 -13.29 -4.17
C THR A 245 -22.69 -13.14 -2.68
N ILE A 246 -22.11 -12.15 -1.99
CA ILE A 246 -22.34 -11.97 -0.55
C ILE A 246 -23.79 -11.54 -0.25
N PHE A 247 -24.35 -10.60 -1.01
CA PHE A 247 -25.68 -10.03 -0.75
C PHE A 247 -26.83 -10.77 -1.44
N CYS A 248 -26.60 -11.46 -2.56
CA CYS A 248 -27.64 -12.20 -3.29
C CYS A 248 -27.67 -13.71 -2.97
N CYS A 249 -26.90 -14.19 -1.98
CA CYS A 249 -27.09 -15.53 -1.38
C CYS A 249 -28.50 -15.75 -0.76
N LEU A 250 -29.39 -14.76 -0.79
CA LEU A 250 -30.80 -14.87 -0.41
C LEU A 250 -31.77 -15.05 -1.60
N HIS A 251 -31.29 -15.09 -2.85
CA HIS A 251 -32.10 -15.49 -4.00
C HIS A 251 -31.44 -16.66 -4.72
N SER A 252 -31.99 -17.85 -4.47
CA SER A 252 -31.90 -19.06 -5.29
C SER A 252 -31.18 -18.85 -6.62
N VAL A 253 -29.87 -19.17 -6.65
CA VAL A 253 -29.12 -19.24 -7.89
C VAL A 253 -29.67 -20.42 -8.68
N ASP A 254 -30.23 -20.15 -9.86
CA ASP A 254 -30.57 -21.19 -10.82
C ASP A 254 -29.31 -22.05 -11.09
N PRO A 255 -29.38 -23.39 -10.96
CA PRO A 255 -28.21 -24.27 -11.02
C PRO A 255 -27.47 -24.33 -12.38
N CYS A 256 -27.85 -23.53 -13.37
CA CYS A 256 -27.45 -23.74 -14.77
C CYS A 256 -26.39 -22.77 -15.32
N GLU A 257 -25.92 -21.77 -14.57
CA GLU A 257 -24.90 -20.81 -15.08
C GLU A 257 -23.57 -20.88 -14.33
N PHE A 258 -23.24 -22.06 -13.79
CA PHE A 258 -21.84 -22.46 -13.62
C PHE A 258 -21.26 -22.82 -15.00
N VAL A 259 -21.25 -21.85 -15.92
CA VAL A 259 -20.33 -21.92 -17.07
C VAL A 259 -18.96 -22.02 -16.46
N ALA A 260 -18.35 -23.19 -16.64
CA ALA A 260 -17.08 -23.56 -16.07
C ALA A 260 -16.11 -22.39 -16.21
N LYS A 261 -15.46 -22.00 -15.10
CA LYS A 261 -14.25 -21.18 -15.11
C LYS A 261 -13.20 -21.94 -15.94
N THR A 262 -13.27 -21.87 -17.26
CA THR A 262 -12.15 -22.13 -18.13
C THR A 262 -11.04 -21.20 -17.67
N ALA A 263 -9.87 -21.78 -17.38
CA ALA A 263 -8.75 -21.05 -16.82
C ALA A 263 -8.48 -19.78 -17.66
N PRO A 264 -8.06 -18.64 -17.06
CA PRO A 264 -7.96 -17.33 -17.72
C PRO A 264 -7.04 -17.22 -18.97
N GLY A 265 -6.55 -18.33 -19.54
CA GLY A 265 -5.95 -18.41 -20.88
C GLY A 265 -6.83 -19.10 -21.93
N GLN A 266 -7.76 -19.98 -21.53
CA GLN A 266 -8.57 -20.78 -22.45
C GLN A 266 -9.63 -19.98 -23.19
N GLU A 267 -10.16 -18.89 -22.63
CA GLU A 267 -11.12 -18.04 -23.36
C GLU A 267 -10.46 -17.35 -24.56
N GLY A 268 -9.21 -16.92 -24.40
CA GLY A 268 -8.40 -16.39 -25.50
C GLY A 268 -8.18 -17.46 -26.57
N ASP A 269 -7.73 -18.65 -26.18
CA ASP A 269 -7.50 -19.76 -27.10
C ASP A 269 -8.79 -20.20 -27.81
N THR A 270 -9.92 -20.23 -27.10
CA THR A 270 -11.22 -20.60 -27.66
C THR A 270 -11.71 -19.54 -28.64
N TYR A 271 -11.55 -18.25 -28.32
CA TYR A 271 -11.85 -17.16 -29.24
C TYR A 271 -10.97 -17.22 -30.50
N PHE A 272 -9.66 -17.44 -30.34
CA PHE A 272 -8.73 -17.58 -31.46
C PHE A 272 -9.02 -18.80 -32.32
N ASN A 273 -9.31 -19.95 -31.69
CA ASN A 273 -9.68 -21.16 -32.41
C ASN A 273 -10.99 -20.96 -33.20
N ASN A 274 -11.97 -20.26 -32.62
CA ASN A 274 -13.21 -19.92 -33.32
C ASN A 274 -12.98 -18.94 -34.49
N LEU A 275 -12.04 -18.01 -34.34
CA LEU A 275 -11.68 -17.06 -35.40
C LEU A 275 -10.93 -17.77 -36.53
N LEU A 276 -10.02 -18.69 -36.18
CA LEU A 276 -9.26 -19.51 -37.11
C LEU A 276 -10.17 -20.48 -37.88
N SER A 277 -11.13 -21.12 -37.18
CA SER A 277 -12.10 -22.01 -37.81
C SER A 277 -13.01 -21.25 -38.78
N SER A 278 -13.44 -20.04 -38.42
CA SER A 278 -14.26 -19.18 -39.28
C SER A 278 -13.51 -18.76 -40.55
N TRP A 279 -12.21 -18.52 -40.45
CA TRP A 279 -11.36 -18.14 -41.58
C TRP A 279 -11.12 -19.30 -42.56
N ASN A 280 -10.95 -20.52 -42.05
CA ASN A 280 -10.69 -21.71 -42.88
C ASN A 280 -11.94 -22.23 -43.61
N THR A 281 -13.13 -21.79 -43.21
CA THR A 281 -14.40 -22.15 -43.87
C THR A 281 -14.86 -21.16 -44.95
N ALA A 282 -14.14 -20.05 -45.13
CA ALA A 282 -14.40 -19.05 -46.17
C ALA A 282 -13.43 -19.23 -47.35
#